data_AF-A0A2V7D9H2-F1
#
_entry.id   AF-A0A2V7D9H2-F1
#
_cell.length_a   1.000
_cell.length_b   1.000
_cell.length_c   1.000
_cell.angle_alpha   90.00
_cell.angle_beta   90.00
_cell.angle_gamma   90.00
#
_symmetry.space_group_name_H-M   'P 1'
#
loop_
_entity.id
_entity.type
_entity.pdbx_description
1 polymer ?
#
loop_
_entity_poly.entity_id
_entity_poly.type
_entity_poly.pdbx_seq_one_letter_code
_entity_poly.pdbx_strand_id
1 'polypeptide(L)'
;MTRGDFVVADDQDNVIARTHTIVHENVVNMVDVWTHPGHRRQGHARHLLTTVLATYGPDVEYTLAVGRENMAAVALYRSLGFVETGDFIMTRAPGLTA
;
A
#
# COMPACT_ATOMS: atom_id res chain seq x y z
N MET A 1 8.13 11.53 -12.56
CA MET A 1 7.42 10.46 -11.85
C MET A 1 8.41 9.34 -11.60
N THR A 2 8.62 8.99 -10.33
CA THR A 2 9.58 7.95 -9.92
C THR A 2 8.82 6.79 -9.29
N ARG A 3 9.31 5.56 -9.46
CA ARG A 3 8.73 4.38 -8.84
C ARG A 3 9.71 3.74 -7.86
N GLY A 4 9.19 3.17 -6.79
CA GLY A 4 9.95 2.35 -5.84
C GLY A 4 9.18 1.09 -5.50
N ASP A 5 9.87 -0.04 -5.39
CA ASP A 5 9.29 -1.32 -4.99
C ASP A 5 9.77 -1.69 -3.59
N PHE A 6 8.84 -2.05 -2.72
CA PHE A 6 9.12 -2.49 -1.35
C PHE A 6 8.53 -3.89 -1.18
N VAL A 7 9.38 -4.85 -0.83
CA VAL A 7 9.00 -6.25 -0.71
C VAL A 7 9.48 -6.84 0.60
N VAL A 8 8.71 -7.80 1.11
CA VAL A 8 9.17 -8.76 2.12
C VAL A 8 9.24 -10.11 1.42
N ALA A 9 10.40 -10.76 1.51
CA ALA A 9 10.60 -12.13 1.06
C ALA A 9 10.75 -13.07 2.27
N ASP A 10 10.39 -14.34 2.09
CA ASP A 10 10.72 -15.39 3.06
C ASP A 10 12.18 -15.89 2.89
N ASP A 11 12.60 -16.86 3.71
CA ASP A 11 13.96 -17.43 3.68
C ASP A 11 14.28 -18.18 2.36
N GLN A 12 13.30 -18.39 1.49
CA GLN A 12 13.43 -19.02 0.18
C GLN A 12 13.34 -17.99 -0.96
N ASP A 13 13.44 -16.70 -0.65
CA ASP A 13 13.32 -15.56 -1.58
C ASP A 13 11.93 -15.43 -2.26
N ASN A 14 10.89 -16.08 -1.72
CA ASN A 14 9.54 -15.87 -2.22
C ASN A 14 8.97 -14.55 -1.69
N VAL A 15 8.44 -13.71 -2.57
CA VAL A 15 7.77 -12.45 -2.15
C VAL A 15 6.46 -12.76 -1.44
N ILE A 16 6.41 -12.49 -0.13
CA ILE A 16 5.25 -12.75 0.74
C ILE A 16 4.46 -11.48 1.07
N ALA A 17 5.02 -10.29 0.85
CA ALA A 17 4.30 -9.02 0.91
C ALA A 17 4.94 -8.00 -0.02
N ARG A 18 4.13 -7.06 -0.52
CA ARG A 18 4.63 -5.97 -1.37
C ARG A 18 3.80 -4.70 -1.24
N THR A 19 4.42 -3.59 -1.61
CA THR A 19 3.78 -2.38 -2.07
C THR A 19 4.75 -1.70 -3.05
N HIS A 20 4.22 -0.88 -3.94
CA HIS A 20 5.06 0.01 -4.72
C HIS A 20 4.60 1.45 -4.56
N THR A 21 5.52 2.37 -4.80
CA THR A 21 5.27 3.80 -4.72
C THR A 21 5.28 4.41 -6.10
N ILE A 22 4.37 5.35 -6.32
CA ILE A 22 4.39 6.26 -7.46
C ILE A 22 4.60 7.65 -6.87
N VAL A 23 5.76 8.24 -7.14
CA VAL A 23 6.13 9.56 -6.64
C VAL A 23 5.92 10.58 -7.74
N HIS A 24 5.08 11.57 -7.46
CA HIS A 24 4.82 12.70 -8.33
C HIS A 24 4.80 13.98 -7.50
N GLU A 25 5.64 14.95 -7.89
CA GLU A 25 5.89 16.17 -7.10
C GLU A 25 6.22 15.83 -5.65
N ASN A 26 5.39 16.28 -4.70
CA ASN A 26 5.57 16.08 -3.27
C ASN A 26 4.60 15.02 -2.70
N VAL A 27 4.06 14.15 -3.56
CA VAL A 27 3.09 13.10 -3.19
C VAL A 27 3.67 11.73 -3.49
N VAL A 28 3.65 10.86 -2.48
CA VAL A 28 3.99 9.45 -2.55
C VAL A 28 2.69 8.64 -2.50
N ASN A 29 2.26 8.12 -3.65
CA ASN A 29 1.10 7.23 -3.73
C ASN A 29 1.54 5.78 -3.52
N MET A 30 1.01 5.11 -2.50
CA MET A 30 1.26 3.69 -2.22
C MET A 30 0.17 2.84 -2.85
N VAL A 31 0.59 1.86 -3.63
CA VAL A 31 -0.28 1.03 -4.46
C VAL A 31 0.05 -0.44 -4.28
N ASP A 32 -0.94 -1.27 -4.58
CA ASP A 32 -0.88 -2.74 -4.46
C ASP A 32 -0.32 -3.25 -3.13
N VAL A 33 -0.72 -2.62 -2.02
CA VAL A 33 -0.39 -3.10 -0.66
C VAL A 33 -1.01 -4.48 -0.49
N TRP A 34 -0.16 -5.51 -0.45
CA TRP A 34 -0.59 -6.89 -0.46
C TRP A 34 0.28 -7.73 0.46
N THR A 35 -0.34 -8.76 1.05
CA THR A 35 0.33 -9.79 1.84
C THR A 35 -0.28 -11.15 1.50
N HIS A 36 0.59 -12.12 1.22
CA HIS A 36 0.23 -13.50 0.94
C HIS A 36 -0.73 -14.04 2.02
N PRO A 37 -1.84 -14.72 1.68
CA PRO A 37 -2.84 -15.18 2.64
C PRO A 37 -2.27 -15.94 3.85
N GLY A 38 -1.32 -16.86 3.60
CA GLY A 38 -0.65 -17.65 4.64
C GLY A 38 0.32 -16.86 5.54
N HIS A 39 0.65 -15.62 5.18
CA HIS A 39 1.57 -14.74 5.93
C HIS A 39 0.87 -13.50 6.49
N ARG A 40 -0.47 -13.45 6.48
CA ARG A 40 -1.23 -12.33 7.05
C ARG A 40 -1.12 -12.31 8.58
N ARG A 41 -1.41 -11.14 9.17
CA ARG A 41 -1.40 -10.89 10.63
C ARG A 41 -0.04 -11.07 11.31
N GLN A 42 1.05 -11.09 10.54
CA GLN A 42 2.42 -11.16 11.05
C GLN A 42 3.15 -9.81 11.01
N GLY A 43 2.45 -8.72 10.64
CA GLY A 43 3.02 -7.37 10.62
C GLY A 43 3.67 -6.94 9.31
N HIS A 44 3.76 -7.81 8.28
CA HIS A 44 4.44 -7.49 7.01
C HIS A 44 3.94 -6.23 6.31
N ALA A 45 2.63 -6.06 6.17
CA ALA A 45 2.05 -4.84 5.59
C ALA A 45 2.40 -3.59 6.42
N ARG A 46 2.36 -3.68 7.75
CA ARG A 46 2.75 -2.57 8.63
C ARG A 46 4.22 -2.21 8.40
N HIS A 47 5.09 -3.21 8.38
CA HIS A 47 6.52 -3.04 8.15
C HIS A 47 6.79 -2.32 6.84
N LEU A 48 6.21 -2.80 5.72
CA LEU A 48 6.34 -2.17 4.41
C LEU A 48 5.92 -0.69 4.41
N LEU A 49 4.73 -0.39 4.95
CA LEU A 49 4.21 0.98 4.99
C LEU A 49 5.10 1.89 5.84
N THR A 50 5.55 1.42 7.01
CA THR A 50 6.46 2.20 7.85
C THR A 50 7.83 2.42 7.20
N THR A 51 8.32 1.45 6.42
CA THR A 51 9.56 1.60 5.65
C THR A 51 9.39 2.65 4.55
N VAL A 52 8.26 2.67 3.85
CA VAL A 52 7.93 3.73 2.87
C VAL A 52 7.92 5.11 3.55
N LEU A 53 7.22 5.24 4.68
CA LEU A 53 7.17 6.50 5.45
C LEU A 53 8.56 6.97 5.87
N ALA A 54 9.40 6.06 6.38
CA ALA A 54 10.77 6.38 6.77
C ALA A 54 11.66 6.74 5.57
N THR A 55 11.43 6.14 4.39
CA THR A 55 12.27 6.33 3.20
C THR A 55 12.08 7.70 2.56
N TYR A 56 10.83 8.18 2.47
CA TYR A 56 10.55 9.48 1.84
C TYR A 56 10.50 10.65 2.82
N GLY A 57 10.40 10.37 4.13
CA GLY A 57 10.47 11.39 5.17
C GLY A 57 9.18 12.20 5.37
N PRO A 58 9.13 13.07 6.38
CA PRO A 58 7.89 13.73 6.80
C PRO A 58 7.45 14.89 5.89
N ASP A 59 8.31 15.35 4.98
CA ASP A 59 8.07 16.56 4.18
C ASP A 59 7.23 16.29 2.90
N VAL A 60 6.74 15.06 2.71
CA VAL A 60 5.90 14.64 1.58
C VAL A 60 4.50 14.23 2.06
N GLU A 61 3.53 14.30 1.15
CA GLU A 61 2.19 13.75 1.39
C GLU A 61 2.13 12.27 0.99
N TYR A 62 1.46 11.45 1.79
CA TYR A 62 1.27 10.03 1.54
C TYR A 62 -0.19 9.73 1.25
N THR A 63 -0.45 9.05 0.13
CA THR A 63 -1.82 8.70 -0.27
C THR A 63 -1.92 7.23 -0.63
N LEU A 64 -3.09 6.64 -0.39
CA LEU A 64 -3.45 5.31 -0.87
C LEU A 64 -4.97 5.21 -1.02
N ALA A 65 -5.39 4.22 -1.77
CA ALA A 65 -6.79 3.92 -2.06
C ALA A 65 -7.14 2.53 -1.51
N VAL A 66 -8.32 2.38 -0.92
CA VAL A 66 -8.79 1.11 -0.35
C VAL A 66 -10.30 0.97 -0.49
N GLY A 67 -10.76 -0.23 -0.84
CA GLY A 67 -12.19 -0.56 -0.83
C GLY A 67 -12.78 -0.44 0.57
N ARG A 68 -13.95 0.19 0.69
CA ARG A 68 -14.62 0.45 1.98
C ARG A 68 -14.89 -0.82 2.76
N GLU A 69 -15.05 -1.96 2.11
CA GLU A 69 -15.27 -3.28 2.71
C GLU A 69 -13.99 -3.94 3.27
N ASN A 70 -12.80 -3.45 2.91
CA ASN A 70 -11.53 -4.00 3.39
C ASN A 70 -11.19 -3.45 4.79
N MET A 71 -11.99 -3.84 5.77
CA MET A 71 -11.89 -3.41 7.17
C MET A 71 -10.50 -3.65 7.77
N ALA A 72 -9.82 -4.72 7.37
CA ALA A 72 -8.48 -5.03 7.86
C ALA A 72 -7.44 -3.99 7.39
N ALA A 73 -7.48 -3.61 6.11
CA ALA A 73 -6.60 -2.58 5.57
C ALA A 73 -6.96 -1.19 6.13
N VAL A 74 -8.25 -0.85 6.20
CA VAL A 74 -8.71 0.41 6.80
C VAL A 74 -8.22 0.56 8.24
N ALA A 75 -8.34 -0.50 9.06
CA ALA A 75 -7.85 -0.49 10.43
C ALA A 75 -6.32 -0.33 10.50
N LEU A 76 -5.58 -0.99 9.61
CA LEU A 76 -4.13 -0.83 9.51
C LEU A 76 -3.74 0.62 9.20
N TYR A 77 -4.33 1.22 8.17
CA TYR A 77 -4.01 2.59 7.75
C TYR A 77 -4.34 3.61 8.83
N ARG A 78 -5.51 3.49 9.47
CA ARG A 78 -5.89 4.34 10.62
C ARG A 78 -4.91 4.19 11.78
N SER A 79 -4.43 2.98 12.06
CA SER A 79 -3.41 2.75 13.10
C SER A 79 -2.04 3.35 12.81
N LEU A 80 -1.80 3.76 11.55
CA LEU A 80 -0.60 4.45 11.09
C LEU A 80 -0.81 5.96 10.94
N GLY A 81 -1.99 6.48 11.31
CA GLY A 81 -2.30 7.91 11.25
C GLY A 81 -2.90 8.39 9.93
N PHE A 82 -3.20 7.49 8.98
CA PHE A 82 -3.93 7.88 7.78
C PHE A 82 -5.36 8.27 8.13
N VAL A 83 -5.85 9.30 7.45
CA VAL A 83 -7.23 9.81 7.56
C VAL A 83 -7.93 9.65 6.22
N GLU A 84 -9.25 9.48 6.26
CA GLU A 84 -10.09 9.43 5.06
C GLU A 84 -10.23 10.84 4.48
N THR A 85 -9.85 11.03 3.22
CA THR A 85 -9.88 12.34 2.54
C THR A 85 -10.95 12.44 1.45
N GLY A 86 -11.55 11.31 1.04
CA GLY A 86 -12.61 11.27 0.04
C GLY A 86 -12.86 9.88 -0.54
N ASP A 87 -13.65 9.85 -1.61
CA ASP A 87 -14.00 8.65 -2.38
C ASP A 87 -13.56 8.80 -3.84
N PHE A 88 -13.36 7.68 -4.52
CA PHE A 88 -13.15 7.63 -5.96
C PHE A 88 -13.98 6.51 -6.58
N ILE A 89 -14.33 6.66 -7.86
CA ILE A 89 -15.00 5.63 -8.64
C ILE A 89 -13.93 4.85 -9.41
N MET A 90 -13.85 3.54 -9.17
CA MET A 90 -13.03 2.66 -9.98
C MET A 90 -13.83 2.19 -11.20
N THR A 91 -13.38 2.57 -12.39
CA THR A 91 -13.96 2.14 -13.67
C THR A 91 -13.07 1.10 -14.34
N ARG A 92 -13.66 0.28 -15.22
CA ARG A 92 -12.94 -0.72 -16.01
C ARG A 92 -13.19 -0.45 -17.50
N ALA A 93 -12.15 -0.66 -18.32
CA ALA A 93 -12.31 -0.64 -19.76
C ALA A 93 -13.23 -1.80 -20.21
N PRO A 94 -14.00 -1.62 -21.30
CA PRO A 94 -14.77 -2.71 -21.88
C PRO A 94 -13.90 -3.94 -22.19
N GLY A 95 -14.42 -5.15 -21.94
CA GLY A 95 -13.79 -6.41 -22.34
C GLY A 95 -12.80 -7.03 -21.35
N LEU A 96 -12.53 -6.41 -20.19
CA LEU A 96 -11.78 -7.06 -19.11
C LEU A 96 -12.75 -7.91 -18.25
N THR A 97 -12.76 -9.23 -18.43
CA THR A 97 -13.36 -10.17 -17.47
C THR A 97 -12.37 -10.44 -16.34
N ALA A 98 -12.87 -10.46 -15.09
CA ALA A 98 -12.11 -10.77 -13.89
C ALA A 98 -11.63 -12.23 -13.87
#